data_AF-A0A7V1W198-F1
#
_entry.id   AF-A0A7V1W198-F1
#
_cell.length_a   1.000
_cell.length_b   1.000
_cell.length_c   1.000
_cell.angle_alpha   90.00
_cell.angle_beta   90.00
_cell.angle_gamma   90.00
#
_symmetry.space_group_name_H-M   'P 1'
#
loop_
_entity.id
_entity.type
_entity.pdbx_description
1 polymer ?
#
loop_
_entity_poly.entity_id
_entity_poly.type
_entity_poly.pdbx_seq_one_letter_code
_entity_poly.pdbx_strand_id
1 'polypeptide(L)'
;MPVYEYYCRHCDGVFELLRPMRLSAEPATCPQCTRESQRIISTEFAAFTYRDGYPRRIPDKGTYWHLGKEVKSPVTGPVRPNEHPEINKPEPPPKPLKGDLEEQRERERIEAERKAFEEKERQARIIEWEWKKEHQPKKLEL
;
A
#
# COMPACT_ATOMS: atom_id res chain seq x y z
N MET A 1 48.64 -11.04 0.32
CA MET A 1 47.75 -10.53 -0.74
C MET A 1 46.91 -9.41 -0.14
N PRO A 2 46.63 -8.31 -0.85
CA PRO A 2 45.80 -7.24 -0.32
C PRO A 2 44.34 -7.71 -0.12
N VAL A 3 43.69 -7.15 0.90
CA VAL A 3 42.26 -7.28 1.15
C VAL A 3 41.55 -6.14 0.43
N TYR A 4 40.44 -6.46 -0.24
CA TYR A 4 39.56 -5.47 -0.85
C TYR A 4 38.13 -5.68 -0.37
N GLU A 5 37.42 -4.57 -0.18
CA GLU A 5 36.01 -4.56 0.16
C GLU A 5 35.13 -4.43 -1.08
N TYR A 6 34.02 -5.16 -1.08
CA TYR A 6 33.04 -5.20 -2.16
C TYR A 6 31.64 -4.94 -1.62
N TYR A 7 30.86 -4.14 -2.35
CA TYR A 7 29.46 -3.86 -2.02
C TYR A 7 28.50 -4.58 -2.96
N CYS A 8 27.59 -5.35 -2.39
CA CYS A 8 26.50 -5.96 -3.12
C CYS A 8 25.23 -5.08 -3.04
N ARG A 9 24.82 -4.49 -4.17
CA ARG A 9 23.60 -3.67 -4.28
C ARG A 9 22.29 -4.43 -4.03
N HIS A 10 22.33 -5.76 -4.02
CA HIS A 10 21.12 -6.58 -3.86
C HIS A 10 20.89 -7.04 -2.42
N CYS A 11 21.97 -7.22 -1.66
CA CYS A 11 21.91 -7.62 -0.25
C CYS A 11 22.15 -6.46 0.71
N ASP A 12 22.54 -5.28 0.18
CA ASP A 12 22.98 -4.12 0.95
C ASP A 12 24.05 -4.46 1.99
N GLY A 13 24.97 -5.35 1.58
CA GLY A 13 26.03 -5.92 2.38
C GLY A 13 27.41 -5.62 1.80
N VAL A 14 28.37 -5.41 2.69
CA VAL A 14 29.80 -5.29 2.37
C VAL A 14 30.48 -6.58 2.77
N PHE A 15 31.44 -7.04 1.97
CA PHE A 15 32.25 -8.21 2.27
C PHE A 15 33.68 -8.01 1.76
N GLU A 16 34.60 -8.76 2.37
CA GLU A 16 36.03 -8.68 2.10
C GLU A 16 36.53 -9.88 1.32
N LEU A 17 37.50 -9.65 0.44
CA LEU A 17 38.18 -10.69 -0.32
C LEU A 17 39.67 -10.40 -0.45
N LEU A 18 40.47 -11.45 -0.26
CA LEU A 18 41.90 -11.45 -0.59
C LEU A 18 42.07 -11.68 -2.09
N ARG A 19 42.58 -10.69 -2.82
CA ARG A 19 42.83 -10.82 -4.28
C ARG A 19 44.20 -10.28 -4.68
N PRO A 20 44.81 -10.80 -5.75
CA PRO A 20 46.02 -10.22 -6.30
C PRO A 20 45.70 -8.85 -6.90
N MET A 21 46.69 -7.95 -6.88
CA MET A 21 46.49 -6.55 -7.29
C MET A 21 45.96 -6.38 -8.73
N ARG A 22 46.24 -7.36 -9.61
CA ARG A 22 45.71 -7.41 -10.99
C ARG A 22 44.19 -7.50 -11.07
N LEU A 23 43.55 -8.20 -10.12
CA LEU A 23 42.08 -8.38 -10.10
C LEU A 23 41.39 -7.32 -9.22
N SER A 24 42.13 -6.28 -8.81
CA SER A 24 41.61 -5.28 -7.86
C SER A 24 40.53 -4.39 -8.45
N ALA A 25 40.44 -4.26 -9.78
CA ALA A 25 39.39 -3.50 -10.46
C ALA A 25 38.20 -4.38 -10.89
N GLU A 26 38.36 -5.70 -10.83
CA GLU A 26 37.33 -6.63 -11.30
C GLU A 26 36.22 -6.81 -10.26
N PRO A 27 34.96 -6.97 -10.69
CA PRO A 27 33.87 -7.29 -9.78
C PRO A 27 34.12 -8.64 -9.10
N ALA A 28 33.52 -8.81 -7.93
CA ALA A 28 33.53 -10.06 -7.20
C ALA A 28 32.12 -10.62 -7.08
N THR A 29 32.01 -11.94 -6.96
CA THR A 29 30.74 -12.62 -6.71
C THR A 29 30.38 -12.51 -5.24
N CYS A 30 29.18 -12.02 -4.94
CA CYS A 30 28.69 -11.92 -3.57
C CYS A 30 28.47 -13.32 -2.97
N PRO A 31 29.01 -13.65 -1.78
CA PRO A 31 28.84 -14.96 -1.16
C PRO A 31 27.40 -15.26 -0.73
N GLN A 32 26.56 -14.23 -0.57
CA GLN A 32 25.18 -14.38 -0.10
C GLN A 32 24.17 -14.59 -1.24
N CYS A 33 24.36 -13.93 -2.40
CA CYS A 33 23.39 -13.98 -3.50
C CYS A 33 23.97 -14.35 -4.87
N THR A 34 25.27 -14.63 -4.97
CA THR A 34 25.98 -15.03 -6.20
C THR A 34 25.93 -13.99 -7.33
N ARG A 35 25.49 -12.76 -7.05
CA ARG A 35 25.49 -11.67 -8.03
C ARG A 35 26.81 -10.89 -8.00
N GLU A 36 27.08 -10.18 -9.08
CA GLU A 36 28.25 -9.32 -9.19
C GLU A 36 28.16 -8.16 -8.18
N SER A 37 29.31 -7.84 -7.59
CA SER A 37 29.48 -6.77 -6.61
C SER A 37 30.69 -5.94 -6.99
N GLN A 38 30.56 -4.63 -6.81
CA GLN A 38 31.60 -3.68 -7.18
C GLN A 38 32.52 -3.42 -6.00
N ARG A 39 33.82 -3.26 -6.28
CA ARG A 39 34.77 -2.84 -5.26
C ARG A 39 34.41 -1.45 -4.77
N ILE A 40 34.50 -1.25 -3.47
CA ILE A 40 34.34 0.05 -2.83
C ILE A 40 35.66 0.52 -2.22
N ILE A 41 35.73 1.80 -1.90
CA ILE A 41 36.79 2.33 -1.04
C ILE A 41 36.54 1.77 0.36
N SER A 42 37.60 1.35 1.03
CA SER A 42 37.54 0.72 2.35
C SER A 42 36.72 1.54 3.34
N THR A 43 35.79 0.86 4.01
CA THR A 43 34.84 1.43 4.98
C THR A 43 35.37 1.38 6.41
N GLU A 44 36.49 0.68 6.64
CA GLU A 44 37.21 0.65 7.92
C GLU A 44 37.82 2.02 8.30
N PHE A 45 38.22 2.83 7.31
CA PHE A 45 38.46 4.24 7.55
C PHE A 45 37.11 4.90 7.76
N ALA A 46 36.94 5.64 8.87
CA ALA A 46 35.75 6.33 9.38
C ALA A 46 35.07 7.30 8.38
N ALA A 47 34.70 6.79 7.21
CA ALA A 47 34.09 7.49 6.11
C ALA A 47 32.58 7.45 6.33
N PHE A 48 32.09 8.43 7.06
CA PHE A 48 30.67 8.62 7.30
C PHE A 48 30.12 9.69 6.36
N THR A 49 28.93 9.47 5.84
CA THR A 49 28.12 10.57 5.29
C THR A 49 27.16 11.05 6.37
N TYR A 50 26.96 12.36 6.46
CA TYR A 50 25.96 12.95 7.34
C TYR A 50 24.68 13.20 6.54
N ARG A 51 23.58 12.59 6.98
CA ARG A 51 22.23 12.83 6.44
C ARG A 51 21.28 12.94 7.61
N ASP A 52 20.49 14.01 7.64
CA ASP A 52 19.51 14.29 8.72
C ASP A 52 20.13 14.31 10.13
N GLY A 53 21.41 14.69 10.22
CA GLY A 53 22.15 14.80 11.49
C GLY A 53 22.72 13.48 12.04
N TYR A 54 22.51 12.35 11.35
CA TYR A 54 23.07 11.05 11.77
C TYR A 54 24.25 10.62 10.89
N PRO A 55 25.34 10.12 11.48
CA PRO A 55 26.44 9.53 10.73
C PRO A 55 25.97 8.20 10.12
N ARG A 56 26.23 8.03 8.82
CA ARG A 56 25.87 6.82 8.08
C ARG A 56 27.10 6.18 7.47
N ARG A 57 27.10 4.85 7.44
CA ARG A 57 28.12 4.09 6.72
C ARG A 57 28.00 4.33 5.22
N ILE A 58 29.14 4.41 4.55
CA ILE A 58 29.23 4.30 3.09
C ILE A 58 29.36 2.80 2.76
N PRO A 59 28.71 2.28 1.71
CA PRO A 59 27.66 2.91 0.90
C PRO A 59 26.36 3.07 1.70
N ASP A 60 25.70 4.23 1.56
CA ASP A 60 24.44 4.49 2.25
C ASP A 60 23.33 3.61 1.65
N LYS A 61 22.55 2.96 2.52
CA LYS A 61 21.36 2.21 2.14
C LYS A 61 20.23 3.11 1.64
N GLY A 62 20.31 4.42 1.91
CA GLY A 62 19.27 5.39 1.56
C GLY A 62 17.99 5.26 2.38
N THR A 63 18.02 4.50 3.47
CA THR A 63 16.93 4.38 4.45
C THR A 63 16.81 5.65 5.29
N TYR A 64 15.91 5.71 6.26
CA TYR A 64 15.70 6.81 7.19
C TYR A 64 15.56 6.25 8.60
N TRP A 65 15.88 7.04 9.62
CA TRP A 65 15.71 6.62 11.02
C TRP A 65 14.62 7.47 11.66
N HIS A 66 13.51 6.83 12.01
CA HIS A 66 12.37 7.48 12.64
C HIS A 66 11.93 6.67 13.86
N LEU A 67 11.70 7.35 14.99
CA LEU A 67 11.21 6.74 16.24
C LEU A 67 12.01 5.50 16.68
N GLY A 68 13.34 5.55 16.50
CA GLY A 68 14.26 4.47 16.86
C GLY A 68 14.22 3.24 15.94
N LYS A 69 13.57 3.32 14.78
CA LYS A 69 13.50 2.24 13.78
C LYS A 69 13.97 2.74 12.41
N GLU A 70 14.58 1.84 11.64
CA GLU A 70 14.95 2.07 10.24
C GLU A 70 13.69 1.95 9.36
N VAL A 71 13.43 2.95 8.52
CA VAL A 71 12.32 3.04 7.56
C VAL A 71 12.85 3.38 6.16
N LYS A 72 12.09 3.16 5.09
CA LYS A 72 12.56 3.35 3.72
C LYS A 72 12.32 4.75 3.16
N SER A 73 11.19 5.37 3.48
CA SER A 73 10.85 6.72 3.07
C SER A 73 10.78 7.68 4.26
N PRO A 74 11.06 8.98 4.07
CA PRO A 74 10.73 9.98 5.07
C PRO A 74 9.22 10.21 5.15
N VAL A 75 8.76 10.93 6.17
CA VAL A 75 7.35 11.33 6.30
C VAL A 75 7.02 12.40 5.25
N THR A 76 6.34 12.00 4.17
CA THR A 76 5.94 12.91 3.07
C THR A 76 4.50 13.43 3.21
N GLY A 77 3.66 12.77 4.01
CA GLY A 77 2.21 13.04 4.10
C GLY A 77 1.74 13.49 5.49
N PRO A 78 0.44 13.85 5.62
CA PRO A 78 -0.16 14.17 6.90
C PRO A 78 -0.21 12.91 7.76
N VAL A 79 0.59 12.87 8.81
CA VAL A 79 0.60 11.82 9.83
C VAL A 79 0.42 12.47 11.19
N ARG A 80 -0.05 11.68 12.16
CA ARG A 80 -0.12 12.18 13.54
C ARG A 80 1.30 12.40 14.08
N PRO A 81 1.48 13.32 15.05
CA PRO A 81 2.76 13.49 15.71
C PRO A 81 3.31 12.16 16.24
N ASN A 82 4.61 11.91 16.08
CA ASN A 82 5.29 10.67 16.48
C ASN A 82 4.77 9.40 15.81
N GLU A 83 4.24 9.49 14.60
CA GLU A 83 3.87 8.31 13.80
C GLU A 83 4.61 8.30 12.46
N HIS A 84 4.92 7.10 11.97
CA HIS A 84 5.46 6.88 10.64
C HIS A 84 4.60 5.84 9.90
N PRO A 85 4.18 6.06 8.64
CA PRO A 85 3.30 5.16 7.92
C PRO A 85 3.85 3.73 7.80
N GLU A 86 5.18 3.59 7.71
CA GLU A 86 5.83 2.28 7.65
C GLU A 86 5.89 1.55 9.01
N ILE A 87 5.93 2.28 10.12
CA ILE A 87 6.04 1.71 11.48
C ILE A 87 4.66 1.36 12.00
N ASN A 88 3.70 2.26 11.83
CA ASN A 88 2.32 2.10 12.26
C ASN A 88 1.42 1.90 11.03
N LYS A 89 1.58 0.77 10.34
CA LYS A 89 0.70 0.43 9.22
C LYS A 89 -0.68 0.08 9.79
N PRO A 90 -1.76 0.82 9.45
CA PRO A 90 -3.09 0.45 9.90
C PRO A 90 -3.43 -0.92 9.31
N GLU A 91 -4.00 -1.80 10.13
CA GLU A 91 -4.50 -3.08 9.64
C GLU A 91 -5.57 -2.80 8.56
N PRO A 92 -5.47 -3.44 7.38
CA PRO A 92 -6.48 -3.26 6.35
C PRO A 92 -7.82 -3.76 6.90
N PRO A 93 -8.95 -3.11 6.53
CA PRO A 93 -10.25 -3.60 6.96
C PRO A 93 -10.44 -5.05 6.48
N PRO A 94 -11.09 -5.91 7.28
CA PRO A 94 -11.36 -7.28 6.87
C PRO A 94 -12.17 -7.29 5.58
N LYS A 95 -11.75 -8.09 4.61
CA LYS A 95 -12.51 -8.28 3.37
C LYS A 95 -13.70 -9.20 3.65
N PRO A 96 -14.89 -8.93 3.09
CA PRO A 96 -16.02 -9.83 3.22
C PRO A 96 -15.67 -11.20 2.64
N LEU A 97 -16.12 -12.27 3.31
CA LEU A 97 -15.98 -13.62 2.79
C LEU A 97 -16.94 -13.82 1.61
N LYS A 98 -16.71 -14.89 0.84
CA LYS A 98 -17.59 -15.25 -0.28
C LYS A 98 -19.04 -15.46 0.19
N GLY A 99 -19.24 -16.05 1.38
CA GLY A 99 -20.56 -16.23 1.98
C GLY A 99 -21.24 -14.90 2.31
N ASP A 100 -20.53 -13.95 2.91
CA ASP A 100 -21.06 -12.62 3.23
C ASP A 100 -21.51 -11.87 1.97
N LEU A 101 -20.76 -12.03 0.87
CA LEU A 101 -21.11 -11.45 -0.44
C LEU A 101 -22.37 -12.08 -1.04
N GLU A 102 -22.56 -13.39 -0.87
CA GLU A 102 -23.77 -14.09 -1.32
C GLU A 102 -24.99 -13.65 -0.50
N GLU A 103 -24.88 -13.54 0.82
CA GLU A 103 -25.94 -13.01 1.68
C GLU A 103 -26.31 -11.56 1.34
N GLN A 104 -25.31 -10.70 1.08
CA GLN A 104 -25.56 -9.31 0.66
C GLN A 104 -26.37 -9.25 -0.64
N ARG A 105 -26.02 -10.08 -1.63
CA ARG A 105 -26.75 -10.15 -2.91
C ARG A 105 -28.17 -10.68 -2.74
N GLU A 106 -28.37 -11.64 -1.83
CA GLU A 106 -29.70 -12.16 -1.53
C GLU A 106 -30.58 -11.09 -0.86
N ARG A 107 -30.03 -10.36 0.12
CA ARG A 107 -30.71 -9.22 0.74
C ARG A 107 -31.09 -8.13 -0.26
N GLU A 108 -30.16 -7.76 -1.14
CA GLU A 108 -30.41 -6.79 -2.21
C GLU A 108 -31.52 -7.24 -3.16
N ARG A 109 -31.57 -8.55 -3.50
CA ARG A 109 -32.64 -9.11 -4.33
C ARG A 109 -34.00 -9.03 -3.64
N ILE A 110 -34.08 -9.43 -2.38
CA ILE A 110 -35.32 -9.36 -1.58
C ILE A 110 -35.78 -7.90 -1.44
N GLU A 111 -34.86 -6.97 -1.20
CA GLU A 111 -35.19 -5.54 -1.10
C GLU A 111 -35.69 -4.98 -2.44
N ALA A 112 -35.10 -5.39 -3.56
CA ALA A 112 -35.55 -5.00 -4.90
C ALA A 112 -36.97 -5.54 -5.20
N GLU A 113 -37.25 -6.79 -4.86
CA GLU A 113 -38.60 -7.38 -5.00
C GLU A 113 -39.64 -6.64 -4.17
N ARG A 114 -39.31 -6.29 -2.91
CA ARG A 114 -40.18 -5.49 -2.05
C ARG A 114 -40.45 -4.11 -2.63
N LYS A 115 -39.41 -3.40 -3.09
CA LYS A 115 -39.55 -2.08 -3.73
C LYS A 115 -40.41 -2.15 -4.99
N ALA A 116 -40.21 -3.18 -5.82
CA ALA A 116 -41.01 -3.37 -7.03
C ALA A 116 -42.49 -3.66 -6.70
N PHE A 117 -42.77 -4.39 -5.62
CA PHE A 117 -44.13 -4.62 -5.14
C PHE A 117 -44.78 -3.32 -4.64
N GLU A 118 -44.09 -2.57 -3.78
CA GLU A 118 -44.56 -1.27 -3.28
C GLU A 118 -44.81 -0.28 -4.43
N GLU A 119 -43.98 -0.29 -5.46
CA GLU A 119 -44.15 0.55 -6.65
C GLU A 119 -45.38 0.14 -7.47
N LYS A 120 -45.64 -1.16 -7.63
CA LYS A 120 -46.87 -1.66 -8.28
C LYS A 120 -48.12 -1.27 -7.50
N GLU A 121 -48.12 -1.40 -6.17
CA GLU A 121 -49.24 -0.95 -5.34
C GLU A 121 -49.45 0.56 -5.47
N ARG A 122 -48.36 1.34 -5.48
CA ARG A 122 -48.41 2.79 -5.69
C ARG A 122 -49.03 3.15 -7.04
N GLN A 123 -48.60 2.48 -8.11
CA GLN A 123 -49.16 2.67 -9.45
C GLN A 123 -50.65 2.29 -9.51
N ALA A 124 -51.04 1.17 -8.92
CA ALA A 124 -52.43 0.75 -8.86
C ALA A 124 -53.30 1.78 -8.13
N ARG A 125 -52.82 2.35 -7.01
CA ARG A 125 -53.51 3.43 -6.29
C ARG A 125 -53.65 4.70 -7.12
N ILE A 126 -52.64 5.03 -7.94
CA ILE A 126 -52.70 6.19 -8.86
C ILE A 126 -53.75 5.94 -9.94
N ILE A 127 -53.74 4.78 -10.59
CA ILE A 127 -54.71 4.39 -11.62
C ILE A 127 -56.14 4.41 -11.06
N GLU A 128 -56.35 3.86 -9.86
CA GLU A 128 -57.65 3.87 -9.20
C GLU A 128 -58.13 5.32 -8.92
N TRP A 129 -57.22 6.19 -8.49
CA TRP A 129 -57.52 7.60 -8.26
C TRP A 129 -57.88 8.33 -9.57
N GLU A 130 -57.12 8.10 -10.66
CA GLU A 130 -57.41 8.67 -11.98
C GLU A 130 -58.77 8.20 -12.52
N TRP A 131 -59.06 6.90 -12.40
CA TRP A 131 -60.35 6.33 -12.81
C TRP A 131 -61.53 6.97 -12.06
N LYS A 132 -61.42 7.15 -10.74
CA LYS A 132 -62.45 7.81 -9.92
C LYS A 132 -62.68 9.27 -10.31
N LYS A 133 -61.61 9.97 -10.72
CA LYS A 133 -61.69 11.38 -11.16
C LYS A 133 -62.42 11.52 -12.49
N GLU A 134 -62.19 10.62 -13.44
CA GLU A 134 -62.86 10.65 -14.75
C GLU A 134 -64.35 10.29 -14.68
N HIS A 135 -64.73 9.36 -13.79
CA HIS A 135 -66.12 8.90 -13.64
C HIS A 135 -66.93 9.73 -12.64
N GLN A 136 -66.42 10.89 -12.23
CA GLN A 136 -67.11 11.75 -11.30
C GLN A 136 -68.27 12.47 -12.03
N PRO A 137 -69.53 12.30 -11.59
CA PRO A 137 -70.67 12.88 -12.30
C PRO A 137 -70.56 14.41 -12.26
N LYS A 138 -70.57 15.05 -13.44
CA LYS A 138 -70.73 16.50 -13.53
C LYS A 138 -72.09 16.84 -12.94
N LYS A 139 -72.11 17.50 -11.77
CA LYS A 139 -73.33 18.10 -11.23
C LYS A 139 -73.92 18.98 -12.34
N LEU A 140 -75.09 18.61 -12.86
CA LEU A 140 -75.92 19.54 -13.61
C LEU A 140 -76.30 20.66 -12.63
N GLU A 141 -75.66 21.81 -12.77
CA GLU A 141 -76.13 23.04 -12.16
C GLU A 141 -77.42 23.45 -12.88
N LEU A 142 -78.49 23.57 -12.09
CA LEU A 142 -79.84 24.00 -12.46
C LEU A 142 -80.01 25.45 -12.02
#